data_AF-A0A0C2MVP8-F1
#
_entry.id   AF-A0A0C2MVP8-F1
#
_cell.length_a   1.000
_cell.length_b   1.000
_cell.length_c   1.000
_cell.angle_alpha   90.00
_cell.angle_beta   90.00
_cell.angle_gamma   90.00
#
_symmetry.space_group_name_H-M   'P 1'
#
loop_
_entity.id
_entity.type
_entity.pdbx_description
1 polymer ?
#
loop_
_entity_poly.entity_id
_entity_poly.type
_entity_poly.pdbx_seq_one_letter_code
_entity_poly.pdbx_strand_id
1 'polypeptide(L)'
;MKASKNVCSISPSVFKDDLTKQIEMKTTGNFGKLLTFLLKNKRDLGTPNLFEIARQIIVIKEGYCAKFGASETLIPILAKSSIPHMLALGESFEGVNCSEGTRVNTKLHSNQSVCHLVKSGEFITNPYSYFAEFLKKNIDDEKIEAVIIVACTRCEIDLFSISCCYVAKYGRHPCQDISYKFNGKHPAVVEGIFMLMGTK
;
A
#
# COMPACT_ATOMS: atom_id res chain seq x y z
N MET A 1 -5.19 -12.92 -1.30
CA MET A 1 -4.14 -13.95 -1.07
C MET A 1 -3.96 -14.96 -2.20
N LYS A 2 -4.96 -15.20 -3.08
CA LYS A 2 -4.78 -15.96 -4.34
C LYS A 2 -3.79 -15.26 -5.31
N ALA A 3 -3.83 -13.93 -5.40
CA ALA A 3 -3.02 -13.15 -6.32
C ALA A 3 -1.49 -13.29 -6.12
N SER A 4 -0.95 -13.15 -4.90
CA SER A 4 0.50 -13.23 -4.66
C SER A 4 1.08 -14.62 -4.99
N LYS A 5 0.37 -15.70 -4.64
CA LYS A 5 0.76 -17.06 -5.02
C LYS A 5 0.76 -17.26 -6.53
N ASN A 6 -0.25 -16.74 -7.22
CA ASN A 6 -0.33 -16.83 -8.67
C ASN A 6 0.84 -16.09 -9.35
N VAL A 7 1.22 -14.91 -8.85
CA VAL A 7 2.37 -14.16 -9.37
C VAL A 7 3.69 -14.94 -9.21
N CYS A 8 3.95 -15.48 -8.00
CA CYS A 8 5.15 -16.29 -7.77
C CYS A 8 5.19 -17.57 -8.61
N SER A 9 4.04 -18.20 -8.87
CA SER A 9 3.98 -19.42 -9.70
C SER A 9 4.14 -19.14 -11.20
N ILE A 10 3.73 -17.97 -11.68
CA ILE A 10 3.81 -17.62 -13.11
C ILE A 10 5.20 -17.08 -13.46
N SER A 11 5.90 -16.43 -12.53
CA SER A 11 7.21 -15.81 -12.79
C SER A 11 8.23 -16.74 -13.45
N PRO A 12 8.48 -17.99 -13.01
CA PRO A 12 9.45 -18.87 -13.66
C PRO A 12 9.05 -19.25 -15.08
N SER A 13 7.75 -19.32 -15.39
CA SER A 13 7.27 -19.65 -16.74
C SER A 13 7.43 -18.49 -17.73
N VAL A 14 7.34 -17.25 -17.26
CA VAL A 14 7.41 -16.05 -18.10
C VAL A 14 8.83 -15.48 -18.18
N PHE A 15 9.57 -15.51 -17.07
CA PHE A 15 10.87 -14.85 -16.94
C PHE A 15 12.04 -15.81 -16.72
N LYS A 16 11.79 -17.14 -16.70
CA LYS A 16 12.77 -18.20 -16.38
C LYS A 16 13.46 -18.05 -15.02
N ASP A 17 12.97 -17.16 -14.17
CA ASP A 17 13.59 -16.78 -12.90
C ASP A 17 12.60 -16.83 -11.73
N ASP A 18 13.14 -17.13 -10.55
CA ASP A 18 12.43 -17.06 -9.28
C ASP A 18 12.35 -15.61 -8.77
N LEU A 19 11.12 -15.07 -8.73
CA LEU A 19 10.82 -13.72 -8.24
C LEU A 19 11.36 -13.48 -6.82
N THR A 20 11.33 -14.50 -5.97
CA THR A 20 11.79 -14.40 -4.58
C THR A 20 13.28 -14.13 -4.54
N LYS A 21 14.07 -14.89 -5.32
CA LYS A 21 15.51 -14.68 -5.46
C LYS A 21 15.82 -13.32 -6.06
N GLN A 22 15.07 -12.89 -7.08
CA GLN A 22 15.27 -11.56 -7.66
C GLN A 22 15.08 -10.44 -6.64
N ILE A 23 14.08 -10.54 -5.76
CA ILE A 23 13.84 -9.56 -4.71
C ILE A 23 14.95 -9.60 -3.68
N GLU A 24 15.38 -10.78 -3.25
CA GLU A 24 16.52 -10.93 -2.33
C GLU A 24 17.83 -10.34 -2.90
N MET A 25 18.06 -10.45 -4.21
CA MET A 25 19.24 -9.88 -4.88
C MET A 25 19.14 -8.36 -5.08
N LYS A 26 17.94 -7.83 -5.34
CA LYS A 26 17.72 -6.41 -5.71
C LYS A 26 17.34 -5.52 -4.52
N THR A 27 17.14 -6.08 -3.34
CA THR A 27 16.72 -5.33 -2.15
C THR A 27 17.61 -5.66 -0.96
N THR A 28 17.77 -4.71 -0.05
CA THR A 28 18.62 -4.85 1.13
C THR A 28 17.89 -4.42 2.40
N GLY A 29 18.44 -4.82 3.55
CA GLY A 29 17.94 -4.44 4.87
C GLY A 29 16.50 -4.91 5.16
N ASN A 30 15.83 -4.21 6.08
CA ASN A 30 14.49 -4.59 6.55
C ASN A 30 13.43 -4.46 5.45
N PHE A 31 13.68 -3.65 4.42
CA PHE A 31 12.82 -3.56 3.25
C PHE A 31 12.80 -4.87 2.46
N GLY A 32 13.98 -5.43 2.14
CA GLY A 32 14.05 -6.72 1.47
C GLY A 32 13.46 -7.84 2.31
N LYS A 33 13.74 -7.84 3.63
CA LYS A 33 13.12 -8.80 4.58
C LYS A 33 11.60 -8.73 4.55
N LEU A 34 11.01 -7.54 4.55
CA LEU A 34 9.55 -7.36 4.48
C LEU A 34 8.97 -7.92 3.17
N LEU A 35 9.55 -7.56 2.02
CA LEU A 35 9.05 -8.01 0.73
C LEU A 35 9.13 -9.53 0.59
N THR A 36 10.27 -10.11 0.95
CA THR A 36 10.46 -11.56 0.98
C THR A 36 9.47 -12.22 1.95
N PHE A 37 9.20 -11.61 3.11
CA PHE A 37 8.24 -12.13 4.07
C PHE A 37 6.82 -12.13 3.48
N LEU A 38 6.38 -11.05 2.83
CA LEU A 38 5.07 -10.93 2.20
C LEU A 38 4.85 -11.97 1.08
N LEU A 39 5.91 -12.39 0.39
CA LEU A 39 5.83 -13.40 -0.67
C LEU A 39 5.79 -14.82 -0.12
N LYS A 40 6.63 -15.12 0.89
CA LYS A 40 6.77 -16.46 1.44
C LYS A 40 5.63 -16.82 2.40
N ASN A 41 5.09 -15.84 3.12
CA ASN A 41 4.13 -16.08 4.19
C ASN A 41 2.71 -15.69 3.77
N LYS A 42 1.77 -16.58 4.10
CA LYS A 42 0.35 -16.24 4.03
C LYS A 42 0.01 -15.33 5.21
N ARG A 43 -0.83 -14.33 4.95
CA ARG A 43 -1.49 -13.59 6.01
C ARG A 43 -2.43 -14.55 6.75
N ASP A 44 -2.45 -14.43 8.08
CA ASP A 44 -3.34 -15.14 8.97
C ASP A 44 -4.81 -14.77 8.65
N LEU A 45 -5.70 -15.73 8.89
CA LEU A 45 -7.14 -15.57 8.71
C LEU A 45 -7.81 -15.59 10.09
N GLY A 46 -9.01 -15.03 10.18
CA GLY A 46 -9.81 -15.05 11.41
C GLY A 46 -9.89 -13.71 12.14
N THR A 47 -10.40 -13.77 13.35
CA THR A 47 -10.78 -12.62 14.19
C THR A 47 -9.59 -12.03 14.96
N PRO A 48 -9.71 -10.80 15.48
CA PRO A 48 -8.67 -10.18 16.28
C PRO A 48 -8.36 -10.96 17.57
N ASN A 49 -7.09 -11.22 17.85
CA ASN A 49 -6.61 -11.61 19.18
C ASN A 49 -6.34 -10.35 20.04
N LEU A 50 -7.25 -10.02 20.96
CA LEU A 50 -7.15 -8.81 21.80
C LEU A 50 -5.95 -8.82 22.75
N PHE A 51 -5.56 -9.98 23.27
CA PHE A 51 -4.38 -10.10 24.15
C PHE A 51 -3.10 -9.74 23.41
N GLU A 52 -2.98 -10.22 22.18
CA GLU A 52 -1.83 -9.96 21.33
C GLU A 52 -1.79 -8.49 20.85
N ILE A 53 -2.94 -7.85 20.63
CA ILE A 53 -3.03 -6.41 20.28
C ILE A 53 -2.34 -5.54 21.33
N ALA A 54 -2.63 -5.75 22.62
CA ALA A 54 -2.03 -4.96 23.70
C ALA A 54 -0.50 -5.06 23.69
N ARG A 55 0.03 -6.28 23.48
CA ARG A 55 1.47 -6.52 23.36
C ARG A 55 2.06 -5.85 22.12
N GLN A 56 1.38 -5.96 20.98
CA GLN A 56 1.86 -5.41 19.71
C GLN A 56 1.85 -3.87 19.67
N ILE A 57 0.93 -3.21 20.37
CA ILE A 57 0.93 -1.74 20.51
C ILE A 57 2.25 -1.24 21.13
N ILE A 58 2.76 -1.93 22.15
CA ILE A 58 4.04 -1.59 22.79
C ILE A 58 5.17 -1.71 21.77
N VAL A 59 5.23 -2.84 21.06
CA VAL A 59 6.25 -3.10 20.02
C VAL A 59 6.17 -2.06 18.89
N ILE A 60 4.96 -1.65 18.50
CA ILE A 60 4.74 -0.60 17.49
C ILE A 60 5.25 0.74 18.01
N LYS A 61 4.92 1.13 19.24
CA LYS A 61 5.40 2.38 19.86
C LYS A 61 6.93 2.43 19.91
N GLU A 62 7.56 1.37 20.40
CA GLU A 62 9.02 1.25 20.47
C GLU A 62 9.68 1.25 19.09
N GLY A 63 9.12 0.48 18.16
CA GLY A 63 9.61 0.37 16.79
C GLY A 63 9.43 1.66 15.98
N TYR A 64 8.39 2.44 16.24
CA TYR A 64 8.13 3.73 15.59
C TYR A 64 9.11 4.82 16.03
N CYS A 65 9.57 4.78 17.28
CA CYS A 65 10.57 5.70 17.81
C CYS A 65 12.01 5.42 17.32
N ALA A 66 12.26 4.24 16.74
CA ALA A 66 13.55 3.91 16.14
C ALA A 66 13.71 4.64 14.81
N LYS A 67 14.70 5.55 14.71
CA LYS A 67 14.93 6.46 13.58
C LYS A 67 15.12 5.82 12.19
N PHE A 68 15.13 4.49 12.06
CA PHE A 68 15.42 3.80 10.80
C PHE A 68 14.61 2.52 10.58
N GLY A 69 13.66 2.60 9.64
CA GLY A 69 13.02 1.44 9.01
C GLY A 69 12.12 0.61 9.92
N ALA A 70 11.42 -0.34 9.32
CA ALA A 70 10.67 -1.34 10.07
C ALA A 70 11.64 -2.04 11.02
N SER A 71 11.49 -1.88 12.33
CA SER A 71 12.15 -2.83 13.24
C SER A 71 11.76 -4.23 12.77
N GLU A 72 12.69 -5.18 12.77
CA GLU A 72 12.43 -6.56 12.31
C GLU A 72 11.22 -7.17 13.04
N THR A 73 10.99 -6.72 14.27
CA THR A 73 9.84 -7.05 15.11
C THR A 73 8.48 -6.63 14.53
N LEU A 74 8.42 -5.59 13.69
CA LEU A 74 7.19 -5.10 13.05
C LEU A 74 6.81 -5.90 11.81
N ILE A 75 7.77 -6.57 11.15
CA ILE A 75 7.52 -7.27 9.89
C ILE A 75 6.45 -8.37 10.07
N PRO A 76 6.53 -9.27 11.07
CA PRO A 76 5.50 -10.28 11.27
C PRO A 76 4.14 -9.66 11.62
N ILE A 77 4.12 -8.59 12.42
CA ILE A 77 2.88 -7.90 12.81
C ILE A 77 2.16 -7.38 11.57
N LEU A 78 2.88 -6.65 10.71
CA LEU A 78 2.29 -5.99 9.55
C LEU A 78 1.97 -6.95 8.40
N ALA A 79 2.84 -7.94 8.16
CA ALA A 79 2.75 -8.82 7.01
C ALA A 79 1.95 -10.10 7.27
N LYS A 80 1.94 -10.61 8.51
CA LYS A 80 1.29 -11.87 8.87
C LYS A 80 -0.08 -11.69 9.51
N SER A 81 -0.30 -10.68 10.36
CA SER A 81 -1.57 -10.55 11.09
C SER A 81 -2.79 -10.46 10.18
N SER A 82 -3.93 -11.02 10.59
CA SER A 82 -5.17 -10.95 9.80
C SER A 82 -5.64 -9.50 9.61
N ILE A 83 -6.40 -9.25 8.55
CA ILE A 83 -6.94 -7.90 8.28
C ILE A 83 -7.82 -7.42 9.46
N PRO A 84 -8.77 -8.21 9.99
CA PRO A 84 -9.53 -7.80 11.17
C PRO A 84 -8.64 -7.46 12.37
N HIS A 85 -7.58 -8.26 12.62
CA HIS A 85 -6.64 -7.99 13.71
C HIS A 85 -5.90 -6.67 13.52
N MET A 86 -5.44 -6.39 12.29
CA MET A 86 -4.76 -5.13 11.96
C MET A 86 -5.68 -3.92 12.09
N LEU A 87 -6.96 -4.04 11.76
CA LEU A 87 -7.95 -2.97 11.95
C LEU A 87 -8.16 -2.67 13.45
N ALA A 88 -8.42 -3.71 14.24
CA ALA A 88 -8.59 -3.58 15.69
C ALA A 88 -7.32 -3.05 16.39
N LEU A 89 -6.14 -3.43 15.89
CA LEU A 89 -4.85 -2.91 16.34
C LEU A 89 -4.72 -1.42 16.06
N GLY A 90 -5.13 -0.96 14.87
CA GLY A 90 -5.16 0.45 14.50
C GLY A 90 -6.09 1.27 15.39
N GLU A 91 -7.33 0.81 15.58
CA GLU A 91 -8.31 1.45 16.47
C GLU A 91 -7.80 1.56 17.91
N SER A 92 -7.20 0.48 18.42
CA SER A 92 -6.64 0.46 19.78
C SER A 92 -5.43 1.39 19.92
N PHE A 93 -4.59 1.47 18.88
CA PHE A 93 -3.45 2.38 18.85
C PHE A 93 -3.89 3.86 18.85
N GLU A 94 -4.91 4.21 18.06
CA GLU A 94 -5.49 5.56 18.04
C GLU A 94 -6.13 5.92 19.38
N GLY A 95 -6.91 5.01 19.97
CA GLY A 95 -7.55 5.22 21.28
C GLY A 95 -6.53 5.51 22.39
N VAL A 96 -5.41 4.79 22.43
CA VAL A 96 -4.33 5.03 23.39
C VAL A 96 -3.68 6.40 23.16
N ASN A 97 -3.36 6.77 21.92
CA ASN A 97 -2.73 8.06 21.63
C ASN A 97 -3.66 9.27 21.88
N CYS A 98 -4.97 9.11 21.65
CA CYS A 98 -5.97 10.12 22.00
C CYS A 98 -6.07 10.34 23.51
N SER A 99 -5.95 9.27 24.31
CA SER A 99 -5.94 9.36 25.78
C SER A 99 -4.66 9.98 26.33
N GLU A 100 -3.52 9.78 25.67
CA GLU A 100 -2.21 10.35 26.03
C GLU A 100 -1.98 11.77 25.48
N GLY A 101 -2.98 12.42 24.87
CA GLY A 101 -2.90 13.79 24.34
C GLY A 101 -1.90 13.97 23.18
N THR A 102 -1.33 12.88 22.67
CA THR A 102 -0.26 12.92 21.66
C THR A 102 -0.88 12.73 20.29
N ARG A 103 -1.31 13.82 19.65
CA ARG A 103 -1.65 13.81 18.22
C ARG A 103 -0.37 13.52 17.42
N VAL A 104 -0.17 12.27 17.02
CA VAL A 104 0.92 11.90 16.10
C VAL A 104 0.61 12.54 14.74
N ASN A 105 1.22 13.69 14.48
CA ASN A 105 1.15 14.34 13.17
C ASN A 105 1.82 13.42 12.14
N THR A 106 1.03 12.78 11.27
CA THR A 106 1.46 11.90 10.17
C THR A 106 2.15 12.63 9.01
N LYS A 107 2.70 13.82 9.24
CA LYS A 107 3.61 14.49 8.29
C LYS A 107 5.05 14.16 8.68
N LEU A 108 5.52 12.95 8.36
CA LEU A 108 6.95 12.65 8.44
C LEU A 108 7.57 12.49 7.05
N HIS A 109 8.43 13.45 6.74
CA HIS A 109 9.31 13.46 5.59
C HIS A 109 10.33 12.30 5.66
N SER A 110 10.59 11.73 4.47
CA SER A 110 11.82 11.04 4.06
C SER A 110 12.38 9.95 4.98
N ASN A 111 12.00 8.69 4.69
CA ASN A 111 12.90 7.52 4.52
C ASN A 111 12.09 6.38 3.89
N GLN A 112 12.60 5.76 2.80
CA GLN A 112 11.84 4.77 1.99
C GLN A 112 11.27 3.63 2.84
N SER A 113 11.98 3.10 3.82
CA SER A 113 11.56 1.90 4.58
C SER A 113 10.38 2.13 5.53
N VAL A 114 10.27 3.29 6.20
CA VAL A 114 9.17 3.61 7.12
C VAL A 114 7.90 4.00 6.34
N CYS A 115 8.07 4.68 5.21
CA CYS A 115 6.98 5.08 4.32
C CYS A 115 6.19 3.87 3.79
N HIS A 116 6.82 2.70 3.57
CA HIS A 116 6.13 1.51 3.09
C HIS A 116 5.31 0.77 4.16
N LEU A 117 5.72 0.84 5.44
CA LEU A 117 4.97 0.21 6.54
C LEU A 117 3.69 0.97 6.86
N VAL A 118 3.81 2.30 6.95
CA VAL A 118 2.67 3.19 7.16
C VAL A 118 1.69 3.02 6.01
N LYS A 119 2.19 2.98 4.77
CA LYS A 119 1.38 2.69 3.57
C LYS A 119 0.75 1.30 3.54
N SER A 120 1.45 0.28 4.06
CA SER A 120 0.84 -1.04 4.21
C SER A 120 -0.30 -1.02 5.23
N GLY A 121 -0.17 -0.23 6.29
CA GLY A 121 -1.25 0.06 7.24
C GLY A 121 -2.40 0.80 6.59
N GLU A 122 -2.13 1.89 5.86
CA GLU A 122 -3.13 2.67 5.11
C GLU A 122 -3.88 1.83 4.07
N PHE A 123 -3.18 0.94 3.35
CA PHE A 123 -3.83 0.04 2.42
C PHE A 123 -4.76 -0.95 3.14
N ILE A 124 -4.37 -1.42 4.33
CA ILE A 124 -5.18 -2.35 5.12
C ILE A 124 -6.42 -1.63 5.68
N THR A 125 -6.28 -0.38 6.13
CA THR A 125 -7.38 0.39 6.75
C THR A 125 -8.31 1.02 5.71
N ASN A 126 -7.76 1.55 4.62
CA ASN A 126 -8.54 2.17 3.55
C ASN A 126 -7.81 2.05 2.19
N PRO A 127 -8.00 0.93 1.47
CA PRO A 127 -7.32 0.69 0.20
C PRO A 127 -7.69 1.72 -0.89
N TYR A 128 -8.92 2.25 -0.86
CA TYR A 128 -9.37 3.25 -1.83
C TYR A 128 -8.63 4.58 -1.64
N SER A 129 -8.52 5.02 -0.39
CA SER A 129 -7.77 6.20 0.02
C SER A 129 -6.30 6.09 -0.36
N TYR A 130 -5.68 4.93 -0.12
CA TYR A 130 -4.30 4.65 -0.51
C TYR A 130 -4.08 4.80 -2.02
N PHE A 131 -4.91 4.15 -2.85
CA PHE A 131 -4.75 4.24 -4.29
C PHE A 131 -5.11 5.63 -4.85
N ALA A 132 -6.05 6.35 -4.23
CA ALA A 132 -6.36 7.73 -4.61
C ALA A 132 -5.14 8.64 -4.39
N GLU A 133 -4.48 8.55 -3.24
CA GLU A 133 -3.25 9.30 -2.95
C GLU A 133 -2.08 8.87 -3.85
N PHE A 134 -1.96 7.57 -4.08
CA PHE A 134 -0.96 7.03 -5.00
C PHE A 134 -1.15 7.58 -6.42
N LEU A 135 -2.39 7.59 -6.94
CA LEU A 135 -2.71 8.21 -8.23
C LEU A 135 -2.33 9.68 -8.22
N LYS A 136 -2.78 10.45 -7.23
CA LYS A 136 -2.54 11.90 -7.18
C LYS A 136 -1.05 12.21 -7.24
N LYS A 137 -0.27 11.55 -6.37
CA LYS A 137 1.18 11.72 -6.31
C LYS A 137 1.84 11.38 -7.64
N ASN A 138 1.50 10.25 -8.26
CA ASN A 138 2.17 9.84 -9.49
C ASN A 138 1.73 10.65 -10.71
N ILE A 139 0.51 11.19 -10.72
CA ILE A 139 0.07 12.16 -11.73
C ILE A 139 0.87 13.47 -11.59
N ASP A 140 1.01 13.97 -10.36
CA ASP A 140 1.75 15.21 -10.09
C ASP A 140 3.26 15.06 -10.40
N ASP A 141 3.83 13.90 -10.10
CA ASP A 141 5.22 13.49 -10.42
C ASP A 141 5.42 13.12 -11.91
N GLU A 142 4.39 13.20 -12.75
CA GLU A 142 4.40 12.85 -14.18
C GLU A 142 4.84 11.39 -14.49
N LYS A 143 4.51 10.44 -13.60
CA LYS A 143 4.83 9.01 -13.73
C LYS A 143 3.66 8.24 -14.35
N ILE A 144 3.54 8.31 -15.67
CA ILE A 144 2.40 7.71 -16.39
C ILE A 144 2.34 6.18 -16.23
N GLU A 145 3.47 5.49 -16.11
CA GLU A 145 3.54 4.03 -15.95
C GLU A 145 2.84 3.59 -14.66
N ALA A 146 3.03 4.35 -13.57
CA ALA A 146 2.37 4.08 -12.29
C ALA A 146 0.85 4.27 -12.39
N VAL A 147 0.40 5.26 -13.16
CA VAL A 147 -1.04 5.50 -13.43
C VAL A 147 -1.62 4.34 -14.25
N ILE A 148 -0.93 3.89 -15.30
CA ILE A 148 -1.34 2.74 -16.13
C ILE A 148 -1.46 1.48 -15.26
N ILE A 149 -0.48 1.21 -14.40
CA ILE A 149 -0.51 0.03 -13.51
C ILE A 149 -1.77 0.06 -12.65
N VAL A 150 -2.11 1.19 -12.03
CA VAL A 150 -3.34 1.29 -11.23
C VAL A 150 -4.58 1.10 -12.09
N ALA A 151 -4.67 1.77 -13.25
CA ALA A 151 -5.82 1.64 -14.13
C ALA A 151 -6.05 0.18 -14.57
N CYS A 152 -5.01 -0.50 -15.05
CA CYS A 152 -5.11 -1.89 -15.53
C CYS A 152 -5.32 -2.91 -14.41
N THR A 153 -4.71 -2.73 -13.24
CA THR A 153 -4.79 -3.73 -12.17
C THR A 153 -6.02 -3.56 -11.28
N ARG A 154 -6.66 -2.38 -11.30
CA ARG A 154 -7.80 -2.06 -10.42
C ARG A 154 -9.12 -1.90 -11.16
N CYS A 155 -9.13 -1.80 -12.50
CA CYS A 155 -10.35 -1.56 -13.28
C CYS A 155 -11.49 -2.55 -12.97
N GLU A 156 -11.18 -3.83 -12.83
CA GLU A 156 -12.17 -4.89 -12.53
C GLU A 156 -12.34 -5.18 -11.02
N ILE A 157 -11.67 -4.42 -10.15
CA ILE A 157 -11.67 -4.68 -8.70
C ILE A 157 -12.38 -3.56 -7.95
N ASP A 158 -11.87 -2.33 -8.05
CA ASP A 158 -12.32 -1.20 -7.22
C ASP A 158 -11.96 0.18 -7.77
N LEU A 159 -11.60 0.30 -9.05
CA LEU A 159 -11.19 1.58 -9.65
C LEU A 159 -12.27 2.66 -9.56
N PHE A 160 -13.54 2.29 -9.60
CA PHE A 160 -14.66 3.21 -9.37
C PHE A 160 -14.62 3.81 -7.95
N SER A 161 -14.52 2.97 -6.92
CA SER A 161 -14.42 3.41 -5.52
C SER A 161 -13.17 4.25 -5.26
N ILE A 162 -12.04 3.89 -5.88
CA ILE A 162 -10.80 4.69 -5.85
C ILE A 162 -11.06 6.08 -6.43
N SER A 163 -11.75 6.16 -7.58
CA SER A 163 -12.07 7.43 -8.25
C SER A 163 -13.02 8.30 -7.42
N CYS A 164 -14.03 7.72 -6.78
CA CYS A 164 -14.90 8.43 -5.83
C CYS A 164 -14.11 8.98 -4.64
N CYS A 165 -13.19 8.19 -4.06
CA CYS A 165 -12.34 8.64 -2.96
C CYS A 165 -11.40 9.77 -3.40
N TYR A 166 -10.84 9.68 -4.62
CA TYR A 166 -10.04 10.73 -5.22
C TYR A 166 -10.83 12.04 -5.35
N VAL A 167 -12.05 11.99 -5.88
CA VAL A 167 -12.93 13.16 -6.00
C VAL A 167 -13.24 13.75 -4.62
N ALA A 168 -13.57 12.92 -3.63
CA ALA A 168 -13.85 13.39 -2.27
C ALA A 168 -12.66 14.12 -1.64
N LYS A 169 -11.42 13.69 -1.94
CA LYS A 169 -10.19 14.31 -1.39
C LYS A 169 -9.73 15.55 -2.15
N TYR A 170 -9.82 15.54 -3.48
CA TYR A 170 -9.17 16.54 -4.33
C TYR A 170 -10.15 17.44 -5.10
N GLY A 171 -11.45 17.18 -4.98
CA GLY A 171 -12.52 17.95 -5.63
C GLY A 171 -12.57 17.80 -7.16
N ARG A 172 -11.78 16.91 -7.74
CA ARG A 172 -11.67 16.70 -9.20
C ARG A 172 -11.58 15.22 -9.52
N HIS A 173 -12.10 14.82 -10.68
CA HIS A 173 -12.00 13.44 -11.13
C HIS A 173 -10.57 13.13 -11.59
N PRO A 174 -10.01 11.93 -11.30
CA PRO A 174 -8.64 11.59 -11.71
C PRO A 174 -8.43 11.71 -13.23
N CYS A 175 -9.44 11.39 -14.05
CA CYS A 175 -9.36 11.60 -15.51
C CYS A 175 -9.00 13.05 -15.89
N GLN A 176 -9.50 14.05 -15.16
CA GLN A 176 -9.19 15.45 -15.46
C GLN A 176 -7.71 15.75 -15.23
N ASP A 177 -7.18 15.29 -14.09
CA ASP A 177 -5.76 15.49 -13.75
C ASP A 177 -4.86 14.69 -14.72
N ILE A 178 -5.26 13.47 -15.10
CA ILE A 178 -4.55 12.62 -16.07
C ILE A 178 -4.53 13.30 -17.45
N SER A 179 -5.67 13.78 -17.96
CA SER A 179 -5.73 14.48 -19.24
C SER A 179 -4.86 15.73 -19.20
N TYR A 180 -4.97 16.52 -18.13
CA TYR A 180 -4.20 17.75 -18.00
C TYR A 180 -2.69 17.49 -18.04
N LYS A 181 -2.22 16.45 -17.34
CA LYS A 181 -0.79 16.14 -17.26
C LYS A 181 -0.23 15.39 -18.47
N PHE A 182 -1.00 14.49 -19.08
CA PHE A 182 -0.45 13.51 -20.02
C PHE A 182 -0.99 13.59 -21.44
N ASN A 183 -2.11 14.27 -21.70
CA ASN A 183 -2.75 14.20 -23.02
C ASN A 183 -1.87 14.76 -24.15
N GLY A 184 -1.05 15.78 -23.87
CA GLY A 184 -0.13 16.34 -24.86
C GLY A 184 1.07 15.44 -25.19
N LYS A 185 1.43 14.50 -24.30
CA LYS A 185 2.59 13.61 -24.47
C LYS A 185 2.18 12.20 -24.89
N HIS A 186 1.06 11.71 -24.37
CA HIS A 186 0.60 10.32 -24.51
C HIS A 186 -0.92 10.23 -24.76
N PRO A 187 -1.47 10.84 -25.82
CA PRO A 187 -2.92 10.94 -26.04
C PRO A 187 -3.61 9.57 -26.14
N ALA A 188 -3.02 8.61 -26.86
CA ALA A 188 -3.57 7.26 -27.00
C ALA A 188 -3.59 6.50 -25.66
N VAL A 189 -2.60 6.73 -24.79
CA VAL A 189 -2.55 6.10 -23.46
C VAL A 189 -3.61 6.70 -22.55
N VAL A 190 -3.79 8.02 -22.58
CA VAL A 190 -4.86 8.70 -21.82
C VAL A 190 -6.23 8.18 -22.23
N GLU A 191 -6.46 7.99 -23.53
CA GLU A 191 -7.70 7.40 -24.02
C GLU A 191 -7.92 5.97 -23.52
N GLY A 192 -6.89 5.11 -23.59
CA GLY A 192 -6.99 3.76 -23.04
C GLY A 192 -7.29 3.75 -21.53
N ILE A 193 -6.68 4.65 -20.75
CA ILE A 193 -6.97 4.79 -19.32
C ILE A 193 -8.43 5.21 -19.10
N PHE A 194 -8.98 6.09 -19.94
CA PHE A 194 -10.37 6.55 -19.80
C PHE A 194 -11.38 5.45 -20.07
N MET A 195 -11.09 4.60 -21.07
CA MET A 195 -11.89 3.40 -21.33
C MET A 195 -11.89 2.46 -20.11
N LEU A 196 -10.72 2.24 -19.48
CA LEU A 196 -10.62 1.42 -18.26
C LEU A 196 -11.33 2.04 -17.05
N MET A 197 -11.47 3.37 -17.03
CA MET A 197 -12.20 4.11 -15.99
C MET A 197 -13.71 4.25 -16.28
N GLY A 198 -14.19 3.78 -17.44
CA GLY A 198 -15.61 3.87 -17.83
C GLY A 198 -16.09 5.29 -18.11
N THR A 199 -15.18 6.19 -18.52
CA THR A 199 -15.50 7.61 -18.81
C THR A 199 -15.60 7.93 -20.31
N LYS A 200 -15.49 6.91 -21.16
CA LYS A 200 -15.69 6.94 -22.60
C LYS A 200 -16.37 5.67 -23.06
#